data_AF-A0A5X1AZZ2-F1
#
_entry.id   AF-A0A5X1AZZ2-F1
#
_cell.length_a   1.000
_cell.length_b   1.000
_cell.length_c   1.000
_cell.angle_alpha   90.00
_cell.angle_beta   90.00
_cell.angle_gamma   90.00
#
_symmetry.space_group_name_H-M   'P 1'
#
loop_
_entity.id
_entity.type
_entity.pdbx_description
1 polymer ?
#
loop_
_entity_poly.entity_id
_entity_poly.type
_entity_poly.pdbx_seq_one_letter_code
_entity_poly.pdbx_strand_id
1 'polypeptide(L)'
;MIGRNETKEIETQLLSLEPPLLSVYADVDPSNPDNKGGSWRIRVKNALKDIAEIHERTKHRPSLYDQVVSLIEEERPAAKTMALFATQNKLGKTFLQRVDLNVSLPVVDVTHGRVDVRYGEPWILPLLYAFDEYQHAAALHIQGAEWRLFEFFLGEFEEIDYVFAEVDKQVWKELPGRAMA
;
A
#
# COMPACT_ATOMS: atom_id res chain seq x y z
N MET A 1 3.52 -6.01 -7.74
CA MET A 1 2.41 -5.07 -7.96
C MET A 1 1.32 -5.41 -6.97
N ILE A 2 0.71 -4.45 -6.29
CA ILE A 2 -0.46 -4.74 -5.43
C ILE A 2 -1.63 -5.11 -6.33
N GLY A 3 -2.22 -6.31 -6.19
CA GLY A 3 -3.34 -6.76 -7.05
C GLY A 3 -4.74 -6.49 -6.47
N ARG A 4 -5.81 -6.73 -7.26
CA ARG A 4 -7.22 -6.67 -6.78
C ARG A 4 -7.49 -7.63 -5.62
N ASN A 5 -6.95 -8.84 -5.69
CA ASN A 5 -7.17 -9.84 -4.65
C ASN A 5 -6.42 -9.44 -3.37
N GLU A 6 -5.20 -8.93 -3.52
CA GLU A 6 -4.38 -8.46 -2.41
C GLU A 6 -5.01 -7.24 -1.71
N THR A 7 -5.57 -6.27 -2.43
CA THR A 7 -6.29 -5.14 -1.81
C THR A 7 -7.49 -5.59 -0.99
N LYS A 8 -8.28 -6.56 -1.48
CA LYS A 8 -9.40 -7.15 -0.73
C LYS A 8 -8.94 -7.94 0.48
N GLU A 9 -7.82 -8.65 0.39
CA GLU A 9 -7.23 -9.39 1.51
C GLU A 9 -6.77 -8.42 2.61
N ILE A 10 -6.04 -7.36 2.23
CA ILE A 10 -5.62 -6.28 3.14
C ILE A 10 -6.84 -5.63 3.79
N GLU A 11 -7.84 -5.23 3.00
CA GLU A 11 -9.08 -4.63 3.51
C GLU A 11 -9.78 -5.55 4.53
N THR A 12 -10.00 -6.81 4.16
CA THR A 12 -10.67 -7.80 5.01
C THR A 12 -9.90 -8.01 6.30
N GLN A 13 -8.57 -8.11 6.22
CA GLN A 13 -7.72 -8.30 7.38
C GLN A 13 -7.77 -7.09 8.30
N LEU A 14 -7.63 -5.87 7.78
CA LEU A 14 -7.64 -4.64 8.58
C LEU A 14 -9.00 -4.37 9.22
N LEU A 15 -10.10 -4.64 8.51
CA LEU A 15 -11.47 -4.52 9.04
C LEU A 15 -11.77 -5.53 10.17
N SER A 16 -11.02 -6.63 10.24
CA SER A 16 -11.18 -7.65 11.29
C SER A 16 -10.43 -7.33 12.58
N LEU A 17 -9.57 -6.30 12.59
CA LEU A 17 -8.75 -5.96 13.75
C LEU A 17 -9.55 -5.17 14.78
N GLU A 18 -9.42 -5.57 16.04
CA GLU A 18 -9.99 -4.83 17.16
C GLU A 18 -9.11 -3.64 17.57
N PRO A 19 -9.70 -2.50 17.99
CA PRO A 19 -8.96 -1.41 18.61
C PRO A 19 -8.27 -1.84 19.93
N PRO A 20 -7.17 -1.17 20.34
CA PRO A 20 -6.54 -0.04 19.66
C PRO A 20 -5.60 -0.49 18.52
N LEU A 21 -5.66 0.23 17.39
CA LEU A 21 -4.82 0.06 16.22
C LEU A 21 -3.96 1.32 16.02
N LEU A 22 -2.65 1.13 15.88
CA LEU A 22 -1.75 2.14 15.35
C LEU A 22 -1.95 2.22 13.85
N SER A 23 -2.28 3.40 13.33
CA SER A 23 -2.39 3.71 11.91
C SER A 23 -1.41 4.84 11.59
N VAL A 24 -0.50 4.61 10.64
CA VAL A 24 0.51 5.57 10.20
C VAL A 24 0.38 5.76 8.70
N TYR A 25 0.34 7.00 8.24
CA TYR A 25 0.50 7.37 6.84
C TYR A 25 1.66 8.34 6.71
N ALA A 26 2.61 8.05 5.82
CA ALA A 26 3.80 8.87 5.66
C ALA A 26 4.15 9.07 4.18
N ASP A 27 4.60 10.28 3.84
CA ASP A 27 5.29 10.55 2.59
C ASP A 27 6.68 9.91 2.68
N VAL A 28 6.89 8.92 1.80
CA VAL A 28 8.16 8.20 1.67
C VAL A 28 8.76 8.35 0.28
N ASP A 29 8.21 9.27 -0.53
CA ASP A 29 8.58 9.49 -1.92
C ASP A 29 10.10 9.80 -2.02
N PRO A 30 10.91 8.93 -2.65
CA PRO A 30 12.35 9.17 -2.76
C PRO A 30 12.69 10.36 -3.65
N SER A 31 11.76 10.80 -4.51
CA SER A 31 11.92 12.00 -5.34
C SER A 31 11.68 13.29 -4.55
N ASN A 32 11.01 13.21 -3.40
CA ASN A 32 10.81 14.36 -2.52
C ASN A 32 12.14 14.74 -1.83
N PRO A 33 12.65 15.97 -2.02
CA PRO A 33 13.88 16.42 -1.38
C PRO A 33 13.87 16.33 0.16
N ASP A 34 12.69 16.43 0.79
CA ASP A 34 12.50 16.30 2.25
C ASP A 34 12.77 14.88 2.76
N ASN A 35 12.86 13.89 1.86
CA ASN A 35 13.12 12.49 2.18
C ASN A 35 14.56 12.06 1.93
N LYS A 36 15.43 12.98 1.48
CA LYS A 36 16.86 12.69 1.28
C LYS A 36 17.48 12.07 2.53
N GLY A 37 18.23 10.99 2.34
CA GLY A 37 18.86 10.26 3.46
C GLY A 37 17.88 9.51 4.36
N GLY A 38 16.61 9.35 3.98
CA GLY A 38 15.61 8.63 4.76
C GLY A 38 15.00 9.43 5.91
N SER A 39 14.99 10.76 5.82
CA SER A 39 14.44 11.66 6.84
C SER A 39 12.98 11.40 7.21
N TRP A 40 12.19 10.76 6.32
CA TRP A 40 10.83 10.31 6.64
C TRP A 40 10.78 9.39 7.87
N ARG A 41 11.78 8.52 8.07
CA ARG A 41 11.85 7.64 9.25
C ARG A 41 11.95 8.43 10.54
N ILE A 42 12.70 9.54 10.53
CA ILE A 42 12.85 10.42 11.69
C ILE A 42 11.50 11.06 12.02
N ARG A 43 10.73 11.48 11.02
CA ARG A 43 9.41 12.08 11.21
C ARG A 43 8.40 11.08 11.76
N VAL A 44 8.38 9.85 11.23
CA VAL A 44 7.56 8.75 11.77
C VAL A 44 7.93 8.48 13.23
N LYS A 45 9.22 8.30 13.54
CA LYS A 45 9.67 8.09 14.93
C LYS A 45 9.26 9.23 15.85
N ASN A 46 9.40 10.47 15.39
CA ASN A 46 9.00 11.64 16.19
C ASN A 46 7.49 11.65 16.46
N ALA A 47 6.66 11.35 15.47
CA ALA A 47 5.21 11.27 15.64
C ALA A 47 4.77 10.13 16.58
N LEU A 48 5.54 9.04 16.65
CA LEU A 48 5.27 7.90 17.54
C LEU A 48 5.74 8.12 18.99
N LYS A 49 6.62 9.09 19.26
CA LYS A 49 7.23 9.26 20.60
C LYS A 49 6.21 9.56 21.70
N ASP A 50 5.16 10.32 21.37
CA ASP A 50 4.23 10.86 22.35
C ASP A 50 3.06 9.90 22.68
N ILE A 51 3.02 8.72 22.06
CA ILE A 51 1.98 7.70 22.27
C ILE A 51 2.47 6.71 23.32
N ALA A 52 2.22 6.98 24.61
CA ALA A 52 2.78 6.20 25.71
C ALA A 52 2.47 4.69 25.63
N GLU A 53 1.27 4.33 25.20
CA GLU A 53 0.73 2.97 25.17
C GLU A 53 1.56 2.04 24.25
N ILE A 54 2.09 2.56 23.14
CA ILE A 54 2.86 1.74 22.21
C ILE A 54 4.29 1.46 22.69
N HIS A 55 4.75 2.16 23.74
CA HIS A 55 6.05 1.92 24.39
C HIS A 55 5.95 0.90 25.53
N GLU A 56 4.74 0.50 25.92
CA GLU A 56 4.55 -0.52 26.94
C GLU A 56 5.15 -1.85 26.50
N ARG A 57 5.81 -2.54 27.44
CA ARG A 57 6.45 -3.83 27.19
C ARG A 57 5.72 -4.92 27.94
N THR A 58 5.31 -5.95 27.20
CA THR A 58 4.92 -7.22 27.82
C THR A 58 6.20 -7.96 28.21
N LYS A 59 6.21 -8.63 29.38
CA LYS A 59 7.39 -9.32 29.96
C LYS A 59 8.20 -10.09 28.89
N HIS A 60 9.48 -9.73 28.74
CA HIS A 60 10.44 -10.29 27.75
C HIS A 60 10.10 -10.10 26.27
N ARG A 61 9.13 -9.26 25.92
CA ARG A 61 8.79 -8.90 24.53
C ARG A 61 9.18 -7.45 24.23
N PRO A 62 9.52 -7.13 22.97
CA PRO A 62 9.64 -5.74 22.52
C PRO A 62 8.28 -5.04 22.59
N SER A 63 8.31 -3.72 22.75
CA SER A 63 7.10 -2.90 22.66
C SER A 63 6.55 -2.91 21.23
N LEU A 64 5.35 -2.35 21.05
CA LEU A 64 4.83 -2.10 19.70
C LEU A 64 5.72 -1.11 18.96
N TYR A 65 6.17 -0.06 19.64
CA TYR A 65 7.11 0.94 19.11
C TYR A 65 8.39 0.31 18.58
N ASP A 66 9.04 -0.56 19.37
CA ASP A 66 10.31 -1.20 18.98
C ASP A 66 10.17 -1.98 17.65
N GLN A 67 9.05 -2.70 17.49
CA GLN A 67 8.82 -3.51 16.29
C GLN A 67 8.46 -2.66 15.07
N VAL A 68 7.66 -1.60 15.27
CA VAL A 68 7.37 -0.63 14.19
C VAL A 68 8.64 0.07 13.73
N VAL A 69 9.52 0.46 14.68
CA VAL A 69 10.81 1.09 14.35
C VAL A 69 11.73 0.14 13.59
N SER A 70 11.83 -1.12 14.00
CA SER A 70 12.62 -2.13 13.29
C SER A 70 12.16 -2.25 11.83
N LEU A 71 10.84 -2.35 11.61
CA LEU A 71 10.25 -2.48 10.28
C LEU A 71 10.59 -1.29 9.36
N ILE A 72 10.47 -0.06 9.85
CA ILE A 72 10.75 1.13 9.01
C ILE A 72 12.24 1.36 8.75
N GLU A 73 13.13 0.81 9.58
CA GLU A 73 14.59 0.92 9.41
C GLU A 73 15.15 -0.04 8.36
N GLU A 74 14.63 -1.26 8.30
CA GLU A 74 15.11 -2.32 7.43
C GLU A 74 14.85 -2.03 5.93
N GLU A 75 13.80 -1.28 5.61
CA GLU A 75 13.31 -1.16 4.24
C GLU A 75 13.61 0.17 3.56
N ARG A 76 13.93 0.12 2.26
CA ARG A 76 14.09 1.29 1.38
C ARG A 76 12.86 1.42 0.48
N PRO A 77 11.96 2.37 0.74
CA PRO A 77 10.74 2.51 -0.06
C PRO A 77 11.05 2.91 -1.50
N ALA A 78 10.45 2.20 -2.44
CA ALA A 78 10.32 2.60 -3.85
C ALA A 78 8.88 3.11 -4.11
N ALA A 79 8.30 3.79 -3.13
CA ALA A 79 6.89 4.19 -3.10
C ALA A 79 6.73 5.68 -2.76
N LYS A 80 5.52 6.22 -2.94
CA LYS A 80 5.21 7.62 -2.63
C LYS A 80 4.60 7.77 -1.23
N THR A 81 3.69 6.87 -0.88
CA THR A 81 3.05 6.84 0.45
C THR A 81 3.27 5.48 1.10
N MET A 82 3.62 5.48 2.37
CA MET A 82 3.60 4.28 3.22
C MET A 82 2.38 4.36 4.13
N ALA A 83 1.53 3.33 4.10
CA ALA A 83 0.54 3.08 5.15
C ALA A 83 1.04 1.93 6.04
N LEU A 84 0.99 2.10 7.36
CA LEU A 84 1.40 1.07 8.32
C LEU A 84 0.34 0.93 9.40
N PHE A 85 -0.10 -0.30 9.63
CA PHE A 85 -1.06 -0.67 10.64
C PHE A 85 -0.43 -1.65 11.61
N ALA A 86 -0.58 -1.39 12.91
CA ALA A 86 0.03 -2.24 13.92
C ALA A 86 -0.82 -2.33 15.19
N THR A 87 -0.87 -3.52 15.79
CA THR A 87 -1.45 -3.68 17.12
C THR A 87 -0.70 -4.78 17.87
N GLN A 88 -0.71 -4.70 19.20
CA GLN A 88 -0.10 -5.70 20.08
C GLN A 88 -1.12 -6.12 21.12
N ASN A 89 -1.38 -7.43 21.21
CA ASN A 89 -2.26 -7.95 22.24
C ASN A 89 -1.55 -8.04 23.60
N LYS A 90 -2.31 -8.30 24.67
CA LYS A 90 -1.79 -8.42 26.05
C LYS A 90 -0.75 -9.52 26.25
N LEU A 91 -0.59 -10.44 25.30
CA LEU A 91 0.42 -11.51 25.32
C LEU A 91 1.71 -11.10 24.58
N GLY A 92 1.78 -9.87 24.06
CA GLY A 92 2.90 -9.35 23.27
C GLY A 92 2.92 -9.88 21.83
N LYS A 93 1.87 -10.57 21.36
CA LYS A 93 1.75 -10.95 19.95
C LYS A 93 1.38 -9.71 19.15
N THR A 94 2.20 -9.43 18.15
CA THR A 94 2.10 -8.21 17.36
C THR A 94 1.61 -8.53 15.96
N PHE A 95 0.67 -7.72 15.49
CA PHE A 95 0.27 -7.63 14.11
C PHE A 95 0.93 -6.39 13.50
N LEU A 96 1.54 -6.54 12.33
CA LEU A 96 2.16 -5.47 11.55
C LEU A 96 1.79 -5.68 10.09
N GLN A 97 1.20 -4.65 9.48
CA GLN A 97 0.93 -4.61 8.06
C GLN A 97 1.44 -3.30 7.51
N ARG A 98 2.41 -3.38 6.59
CA ARG A 98 2.84 -2.24 5.79
C ARG A 98 2.26 -2.37 4.39
N VAL A 99 1.84 -1.25 3.82
CA VAL A 99 1.35 -1.13 2.45
C VAL A 99 2.06 0.07 1.81
N ASP A 100 2.88 -0.20 0.81
CA ASP A 100 3.60 0.81 0.05
C ASP A 100 2.82 1.15 -1.22
N LEU A 101 2.48 2.42 -1.40
CA LEU A 101 1.64 2.92 -2.48
C LEU A 101 2.45 3.82 -3.42
N ASN A 102 2.41 3.57 -4.72
CA ASN A 102 3.04 4.42 -5.75
C ASN A 102 2.23 5.69 -6.08
N VAL A 103 1.25 5.99 -5.25
CA VAL A 103 0.40 7.19 -5.31
C VAL A 103 0.57 8.02 -4.04
N SER A 104 0.45 9.34 -4.19
CA SER A 104 0.44 10.26 -3.06
C SER A 104 -0.97 10.32 -2.48
N LEU A 105 -1.12 10.03 -1.19
CA LEU A 105 -2.42 10.19 -0.53
C LEU A 105 -2.56 11.62 0.03
N PRO A 106 -3.73 12.28 -0.16
CA PRO A 106 -3.95 13.65 0.33
C PRO A 106 -4.00 13.76 1.86
N VAL A 107 -4.08 12.61 2.54
CA VAL A 107 -4.06 12.49 4.00
C VAL A 107 -2.73 12.91 4.63
N VAL A 108 -1.65 12.86 3.85
CA VAL A 108 -0.32 13.15 4.35
C VAL A 108 -0.16 14.67 4.50
N ASP A 109 -0.43 15.17 5.70
CA ASP A 109 -0.47 16.60 5.97
C ASP A 109 0.91 17.25 5.85
N VAL A 110 1.04 18.18 4.93
CA VAL A 110 2.26 18.97 4.70
C VAL A 110 2.63 19.82 5.91
N THR A 111 1.65 20.23 6.73
CA THR A 111 1.85 21.07 7.93
C THR A 111 2.42 20.29 9.11
N HIS A 112 2.11 18.99 9.22
CA HIS A 112 2.61 18.09 10.26
C HIS A 112 3.80 17.24 9.80
N GLY A 113 4.61 17.78 8.88
CA GLY A 113 5.83 17.11 8.43
C GLY A 113 5.57 15.88 7.55
N ARG A 114 4.42 15.82 6.86
CA ARG A 114 4.10 14.76 5.90
C ARG A 114 4.04 13.36 6.54
N VAL A 115 3.57 13.30 7.79
CA VAL A 115 3.25 12.07 8.52
C VAL A 115 1.98 12.32 9.32
N ASP A 116 1.03 11.40 9.27
CA ASP A 116 -0.13 11.37 10.17
C ASP A 116 -0.13 10.03 10.92
N VAL A 117 -0.36 10.11 12.23
CA VAL A 117 -0.31 8.97 13.16
C VAL A 117 -1.52 9.01 14.08
N ARG A 118 -2.21 7.88 14.19
CA ARG A 118 -3.33 7.68 15.10
C ARG A 118 -3.19 6.38 15.86
N TYR A 119 -3.58 6.38 17.12
CA TYR A 119 -3.67 5.18 17.96
C TYR A 119 -5.05 5.12 18.61
N GLY A 120 -5.80 4.05 18.34
CA GLY A 120 -7.18 3.92 18.80
C GLY A 120 -8.04 3.27 17.72
N GLU A 121 -9.11 3.94 17.30
CA GLU A 121 -9.98 3.44 16.23
C GLU A 121 -9.21 3.27 14.91
N PRO A 122 -9.42 2.14 14.18
CA PRO A 122 -8.79 1.90 12.90
C PRO A 122 -9.01 3.03 11.90
N TRP A 123 -7.92 3.65 11.47
CA TRP A 123 -7.99 4.73 10.49
C TRP A 123 -7.57 4.24 9.10
N ILE A 124 -8.41 3.38 8.52
CA ILE A 124 -8.17 2.70 7.24
C ILE A 124 -8.76 3.45 6.04
N LEU A 125 -9.65 4.41 6.28
CA LEU A 125 -10.40 5.10 5.23
C LEU A 125 -9.52 5.73 4.13
N PRO A 126 -8.37 6.37 4.42
CA PRO A 126 -7.49 6.88 3.37
C PRO A 126 -6.97 5.79 2.43
N LEU A 127 -6.69 4.60 2.95
CA LEU A 127 -6.26 3.45 2.14
C LEU A 127 -7.41 2.93 1.28
N LEU A 128 -8.61 2.77 1.85
CA LEU A 128 -9.80 2.33 1.11
C LEU A 128 -10.16 3.29 -0.02
N TYR A 129 -10.05 4.60 0.23
CA TYR A 129 -10.24 5.61 -0.80
C TYR A 129 -9.24 5.44 -1.96
N ALA A 130 -7.97 5.15 -1.65
CA ALA A 130 -6.97 4.90 -2.69
C ALA A 130 -7.30 3.66 -3.53
N PHE A 131 -7.81 2.59 -2.90
CA PHE A 131 -8.21 1.38 -3.61
C PHE A 131 -9.41 1.60 -4.53
N ASP A 132 -10.35 2.48 -4.15
CA ASP A 132 -11.52 2.81 -4.95
C ASP A 132 -11.22 3.81 -6.08
N GLU A 133 -10.48 4.88 -5.79
CA GLU A 133 -10.15 5.95 -6.74
C GLU A 133 -9.22 5.48 -7.86
N TYR A 134 -8.17 4.72 -7.51
CA TYR A 134 -7.22 4.20 -8.49
C TYR A 134 -7.73 2.90 -9.09
N GLN A 135 -8.85 2.94 -9.80
CA GLN A 135 -9.44 1.76 -10.42
C GLN A 135 -8.44 1.01 -11.31
N HIS A 136 -8.47 -0.32 -11.25
CA HIS A 136 -7.71 -1.17 -12.17
C HIS A 136 -8.15 -0.87 -13.61
N ALA A 137 -7.20 -0.38 -14.40
CA ALA A 137 -7.35 -0.19 -15.82
C ALA A 137 -6.44 -1.17 -16.56
N ALA A 138 -6.83 -1.52 -17.78
CA ALA A 138 -5.98 -2.29 -18.66
C ALA A 138 -5.93 -1.66 -20.05
N ALA A 139 -4.77 -1.69 -20.69
CA ALA A 139 -4.58 -1.29 -22.08
C ALA A 139 -4.20 -2.51 -22.91
N LEU A 140 -4.95 -2.76 -23.98
CA LEU A 140 -4.62 -3.78 -24.97
C LEU A 140 -4.00 -3.11 -26.19
N HIS A 141 -2.73 -3.41 -26.45
CA HIS A 141 -2.04 -2.99 -27.66
C HIS A 141 -2.09 -4.12 -28.69
N ILE A 142 -2.60 -3.86 -29.89
CA ILE A 142 -2.70 -4.85 -30.97
C ILE A 142 -1.91 -4.34 -32.17
N GLN A 143 -0.95 -5.14 -32.64
CA GLN A 143 -0.14 -4.87 -33.82
C GLN A 143 -0.06 -6.12 -34.70
N GLY A 144 -0.86 -6.16 -35.77
CA GLY A 144 -0.91 -7.33 -36.66
C GLY A 144 -1.40 -8.58 -35.93
N ALA A 145 -0.54 -9.60 -35.83
CA ALA A 145 -0.83 -10.83 -35.09
C ALA A 145 -0.25 -10.83 -33.66
N GLU A 146 0.43 -9.75 -33.27
CA GLU A 146 0.96 -9.55 -31.93
C GLU A 146 0.00 -8.70 -31.11
N TRP A 147 -0.10 -9.01 -29.83
CA TRP A 147 -0.87 -8.22 -28.88
C TRP A 147 -0.14 -8.22 -27.53
N ARG A 148 -0.31 -7.15 -26.75
CA ARG A 148 0.26 -6.98 -25.41
C ARG A 148 -0.81 -6.39 -24.50
N LEU A 149 -1.02 -6.99 -23.34
CA LEU A 149 -1.93 -6.48 -22.32
C LEU A 149 -1.11 -5.82 -21.22
N PHE A 150 -1.46 -4.60 -20.87
CA PHE A 150 -0.85 -3.86 -19.77
C PHE A 150 -1.91 -3.60 -18.70
N GLU A 151 -1.63 -3.94 -17.45
CA GLU A 151 -2.46 -3.57 -16.32
C GLU A 151 -1.87 -2.35 -15.60
N PHE A 152 -2.74 -1.46 -15.17
CA PHE A 152 -2.41 -0.25 -14.42
C PHE A 152 -3.21 -0.21 -13.14
N PHE A 153 -2.52 -0.08 -12.01
CA PHE A 153 -3.18 0.02 -10.70
C PHE A 153 -2.28 0.69 -9.68
N LEU A 154 -2.84 1.58 -8.84
CA LEU A 154 -2.09 2.31 -7.80
C LEU A 154 -0.78 2.95 -8.28
N GLY A 155 -0.74 3.44 -9.53
CA GLY A 155 0.44 4.04 -10.13
C GLY A 155 1.52 3.04 -10.58
N GLU A 156 1.28 1.74 -10.42
CA GLU A 156 2.06 0.65 -10.98
C GLU A 156 1.54 0.28 -12.37
N PHE A 157 2.42 -0.25 -13.21
CA PHE A 157 2.06 -0.86 -14.48
C PHE A 157 2.86 -2.15 -14.70
N GLU A 158 2.22 -3.15 -15.30
CA GLU A 158 2.83 -4.44 -15.59
C GLU A 158 2.30 -4.97 -16.94
N GLU A 159 3.17 -5.61 -17.73
CA GLU A 159 2.74 -6.36 -18.93
C GLU A 159 2.28 -7.75 -18.49
N ILE A 160 1.04 -8.10 -18.86
CA ILE A 160 0.42 -9.37 -18.50
C ILE A 160 0.53 -10.33 -19.68
N ASP A 161 1.26 -11.43 -19.48
CA ASP A 161 1.52 -12.46 -20.48
C ASP A 161 0.65 -13.72 -20.31
N TYR A 162 0.04 -13.93 -19.14
CA TYR A 162 -0.66 -15.18 -18.80
C TYR A 162 -2.12 -15.29 -19.28
N VAL A 163 -2.78 -14.19 -19.67
CA VAL A 163 -4.25 -14.16 -19.91
C VAL A 163 -4.68 -14.81 -21.23
N PHE A 164 -3.77 -15.03 -22.18
CA PHE A 164 -4.14 -15.44 -23.55
C PHE A 164 -3.31 -16.59 -24.10
N ALA A 165 -2.67 -17.38 -23.23
CA ALA A 165 -1.89 -18.55 -23.64
C ALA A 165 -2.72 -19.63 -24.40
N GLU A 166 -4.05 -19.51 -24.44
CA GLU A 166 -4.95 -20.52 -25.03
C GLU A 166 -5.95 -20.00 -26.09
N VAL A 167 -5.72 -18.85 -26.74
CA VAL A 167 -6.56 -18.51 -27.90
C VAL A 167 -5.89 -18.97 -29.19
N ASP A 168 -6.36 -20.10 -29.71
CA ASP A 168 -5.97 -20.61 -31.03
C ASP A 168 -6.13 -19.49 -32.09
N LYS A 169 -5.10 -19.32 -32.92
CA LYS A 169 -5.06 -18.36 -34.03
C LYS A 169 -6.27 -18.50 -34.98
N GLN A 170 -6.93 -19.66 -35.00
CA GLN A 170 -8.15 -19.86 -35.80
C GLN A 170 -9.39 -19.14 -35.23
N VAL A 171 -9.53 -19.04 -33.90
CA VAL A 171 -10.68 -18.41 -33.22
C VAL A 171 -10.74 -16.89 -33.51
N TRP A 172 -9.59 -16.26 -33.71
CA TRP A 172 -9.50 -14.83 -34.04
C TRP A 172 -10.04 -14.46 -35.42
N LYS A 173 -10.09 -15.39 -36.38
CA LYS A 173 -10.65 -15.12 -37.72
C LYS A 173 -12.17 -15.01 -37.72
N GLU A 174 -12.83 -15.47 -36.66
CA GLU A 174 -14.29 -15.49 -36.56
C GLU A 174 -14.87 -14.29 -35.82
N LEU A 175 -14.04 -13.40 -35.24
CA LEU A 175 -14.54 -12.17 -34.65
C LEU A 175 -15.06 -11.25 -35.77
N PRO A 176 -16.38 -11.02 -35.86
CA PRO A 176 -16.91 -10.15 -36.89
C PRO A 176 -16.44 -8.74 -36.59
N GLY A 177 -15.59 -8.21 -37.46
CA GLY A 177 -15.29 -6.79 -37.49
C GLY A 177 -16.59 -6.03 -37.70
N ARG A 178 -17.20 -5.53 -36.63
CA ARG A 178 -18.14 -4.42 -36.74
C ARG A 178 -17.32 -3.21 -37.14
N ALA A 179 -17.16 -3.04 -38.45
CA ALA A 179 -16.92 -1.74 -39.03
C ALA A 179 -18.08 -0.84 -38.57
N MET A 180 -17.80 0.11 -37.67
CA MET A 180 -18.69 1.24 -37.50
C MET A 180 -18.64 2.05 -38.79
N ALA A 181 -19.83 2.22 -39.39
CA ALA A 181 -20.08 3.09 -40.53
C ALA A 181 -19.86 4.56 -40.18
#